data_AF-A0A7S4CRD6-F1
#
_entry.id   AF-A0A7S4CRD6-F1
#
_cell.length_a   1.000
_cell.length_b   1.000
_cell.length_c   1.000
_cell.angle_alpha   90.00
_cell.angle_beta   90.00
_cell.angle_gamma   90.00
#
_symmetry.space_group_name_H-M   'P 1'
#
loop_
_entity.id
_entity.type
_entity.pdbx_description
1 polymer ?
#
loop_
_entity_poly.entity_id
_entity_poly.type
_entity_poly.pdbx_seq_one_letter_code
_entity_poly.pdbx_strand_id
1 'polypeptide(L)'
;FLSTEHSRGDGTGSGSSILLCPSCNSLAPEPSIPSWPPHAQTLDPLSNAPEPSTLGIGTQTGQERKASAFYLTDLMSFTRNPLFLIIDAENASSFTPNSNPFGQPLVCLMSPQTSSPDFSDPARQGSVFTLFLTHPVVAFWFVMQKNQLSQATYKHAASRIQSCFAEDLLPMLVNATLDRSYEAFLTNDFTRIYILRFIFAKAVLKKNSSFTTPHMLPSCYPELPEHLFTSSAMGKLIEDLVAMAEGD
;
A
#
# COMPACT_ATOMS: atom_id res chain seq x y z
N PHE A 1 -50.72 36.73 -31.63
CA PHE A 1 -51.86 35.82 -31.36
C PHE A 1 -51.34 34.74 -30.43
N LEU A 2 -51.26 35.09 -29.15
CA LEU A 2 -52.16 34.68 -28.04
C LEU A 2 -51.59 33.39 -27.40
N SER A 3 -50.84 33.50 -26.29
CA SER A 3 -51.34 33.58 -24.89
C SER A 3 -51.63 32.16 -24.35
N THR A 4 -51.34 31.74 -23.11
CA THR A 4 -50.98 32.41 -21.86
C THR A 4 -50.45 31.37 -20.85
N GLU A 5 -49.82 31.90 -19.81
CA GLU A 5 -49.31 31.33 -18.56
C GLU A 5 -50.28 30.53 -17.69
N HIS A 6 -49.73 29.67 -16.82
CA HIS A 6 -49.95 29.59 -15.35
C HIS A 6 -49.09 28.42 -14.81
N SER A 7 -48.55 28.35 -13.59
CA SER A 7 -48.19 29.29 -12.51
C SER A 7 -47.53 28.43 -11.41
N ARG A 8 -46.46 28.95 -10.81
CA ARG A 8 -45.97 28.79 -9.43
C ARG A 8 -46.04 27.43 -8.68
N GLY A 9 -44.88 27.05 -8.17
CA GLY A 9 -44.72 26.25 -6.95
C GLY A 9 -43.31 26.43 -6.37
N ASP A 10 -43.18 27.28 -5.36
CA ASP A 10 -42.01 27.39 -4.48
C ASP A 10 -41.76 26.07 -3.74
N GLY A 11 -40.50 25.72 -3.54
CA GLY A 11 -40.10 24.52 -2.81
C GLY A 11 -38.62 24.53 -2.44
N THR A 12 -38.35 25.02 -1.24
CA THR A 12 -37.08 25.16 -0.54
C THR A 12 -36.20 23.89 -0.47
N GLY A 13 -34.89 24.09 -0.62
CA GLY A 13 -33.78 23.53 0.17
C GLY A 13 -33.78 22.04 0.55
N SER A 14 -32.74 21.32 0.09
CA SER A 14 -32.18 20.19 0.84
C SER A 14 -30.67 20.20 0.72
N GLY A 15 -30.00 20.79 1.71
CA GLY A 15 -28.62 20.50 2.02
C GLY A 15 -28.54 19.15 2.72
N SER A 16 -27.65 18.29 2.25
CA SER A 16 -27.34 17.03 2.92
C SER A 16 -26.50 17.31 4.17
N SER A 17 -27.17 17.64 5.26
CA SER A 17 -26.60 17.61 6.61
C SER A 17 -26.53 16.16 7.08
N ILE A 18 -25.32 15.66 7.28
CA ILE A 18 -25.05 14.39 7.96
C ILE A 18 -25.45 14.58 9.43
N LEU A 19 -26.60 14.03 9.81
CA LEU A 19 -27.06 14.02 11.19
C LEU A 19 -26.24 12.99 11.99
N LEU A 20 -25.46 13.51 12.93
CA LEU A 20 -24.94 12.79 14.09
C LEU A 20 -26.13 12.26 14.91
N CYS A 21 -26.18 10.96 15.14
CA CYS A 21 -27.11 10.35 16.09
C CYS A 21 -26.48 10.37 17.50
N PRO A 22 -27.08 11.04 18.50
CA PRO A 22 -26.60 11.02 19.87
C PRO A 22 -27.26 9.89 20.68
N SER A 23 -26.44 9.23 21.50
CA SER A 23 -26.83 8.41 22.66
C SER A 23 -27.37 6.99 22.42
N CYS A 24 -26.46 6.02 22.29
CA CYS A 24 -26.65 4.68 22.85
C CYS A 24 -25.50 4.39 23.82
N ASN A 25 -25.77 4.61 25.10
CA ASN A 25 -24.87 4.32 26.21
C ASN A 25 -25.30 2.95 26.78
N SER A 26 -24.54 1.89 26.45
CA SER A 26 -24.73 0.55 27.02
C SER A 26 -23.41 -0.21 26.92
N LEU A 27 -22.71 -0.34 28.05
CA LEU A 27 -21.50 -1.14 28.20
C LEU A 27 -21.80 -2.61 27.85
N ALA A 28 -21.06 -3.17 26.89
CA ALA A 28 -20.99 -4.62 26.70
C ALA A 28 -19.99 -5.21 27.71
N PRO A 29 -20.26 -6.39 28.32
CA PRO A 29 -19.31 -7.05 29.23
C PRO A 29 -18.15 -7.69 28.45
N GLU A 30 -16.95 -7.67 29.06
CA GLU A 30 -15.74 -8.33 28.56
C GLU A 30 -15.93 -9.85 28.36
N PRO A 31 -15.34 -10.45 27.30
CA PRO A 31 -15.26 -11.90 27.17
C PRO A 31 -14.12 -12.47 28.01
N SER A 32 -14.43 -13.48 28.83
CA SER A 32 -13.51 -14.19 29.70
C SER A 32 -12.48 -15.04 28.94
N ILE A 33 -11.23 -14.99 29.40
CA ILE A 33 -10.08 -15.77 28.90
C ILE A 33 -10.24 -17.26 29.28
N PRO A 34 -10.18 -18.22 28.34
CA PRO A 34 -10.22 -19.63 28.70
C PRO A 34 -8.87 -20.09 29.28
N SER A 35 -8.90 -20.64 30.49
CA SER A 35 -7.76 -21.24 31.18
C SER A 35 -7.39 -22.61 30.58
N TRP A 36 -6.12 -22.82 30.24
CA TRP A 36 -5.57 -24.11 29.83
C TRP A 36 -5.60 -25.12 31.00
N PRO A 37 -5.88 -26.43 30.77
CA PRO A 37 -5.79 -27.44 31.81
C PRO A 37 -4.33 -27.79 32.14
N PRO A 38 -4.01 -28.18 33.40
CA PRO A 38 -2.67 -28.57 33.80
C PRO A 38 -2.40 -30.06 33.53
N HIS A 39 -1.15 -30.35 33.13
CA HIS A 39 -0.47 -31.64 33.17
C HIS A 39 -1.15 -32.87 32.54
N ALA A 40 -0.75 -33.18 31.30
CA ALA A 40 -0.89 -34.52 30.75
C ALA A 40 0.28 -35.41 31.23
N GLN A 41 -0.09 -36.58 31.74
CA GLN A 41 0.76 -37.61 32.33
C GLN A 41 1.59 -38.35 31.29
N THR A 42 2.80 -38.76 31.68
CA THR A 42 3.70 -39.66 30.94
C THR A 42 3.04 -41.03 30.72
N LEU A 43 2.95 -41.48 29.47
CA LEU A 43 2.66 -42.87 29.11
C LEU A 43 3.80 -43.40 28.24
N ASP A 44 4.35 -44.56 28.65
CA ASP A 44 5.44 -45.29 28.01
C ASP A 44 5.04 -45.95 26.67
N PRO A 45 6.02 -46.34 25.83
CA PRO A 45 5.84 -46.51 24.39
C PRO A 45 5.44 -47.95 24.00
N LEU A 46 4.49 -48.08 23.07
CA LEU A 46 4.20 -49.33 22.37
C LEU A 46 4.22 -49.11 20.84
N SER A 47 5.37 -49.49 20.26
CA SER A 47 5.54 -50.35 19.09
C SER A 47 4.76 -50.06 17.79
N ASN A 48 5.55 -49.71 16.76
CA ASN A 48 5.36 -49.96 15.33
C ASN A 48 4.11 -49.36 14.64
N ALA A 49 4.23 -48.09 14.25
CA ALA A 49 3.56 -47.53 13.08
C ALA A 49 4.64 -47.05 12.08
N PRO A 50 4.45 -47.21 10.75
CA PRO A 50 5.35 -46.60 9.78
C PRO A 50 5.23 -45.07 9.89
N GLU A 51 6.34 -44.43 10.24
CA GLU A 51 6.47 -42.97 10.35
C GLU A 51 5.93 -42.28 9.08
N PRO A 52 5.01 -41.31 9.19
CA PRO A 52 4.70 -40.43 8.07
C PRO A 52 5.95 -39.59 7.80
N SER A 53 6.43 -39.67 6.56
CA SER A 53 7.55 -38.90 6.02
C SER A 53 7.61 -37.51 6.63
N THR A 54 8.52 -37.31 7.57
CA THR A 54 8.82 -36.03 8.17
C THR A 54 9.29 -35.13 7.03
N LEU A 55 8.57 -34.04 6.78
CA LEU A 55 8.98 -32.98 5.86
C LEU A 55 10.29 -32.40 6.39
N GLY A 56 11.41 -32.97 5.94
CA GLY A 56 12.72 -32.44 6.19
C GLY A 56 12.77 -31.01 5.65
N ILE A 57 13.21 -30.08 6.50
CA ILE A 57 13.70 -28.77 6.07
C ILE A 57 15.02 -29.04 5.32
N GLY A 58 14.90 -29.56 4.10
CA GLY A 58 15.97 -29.60 3.13
C GLY A 58 16.12 -28.20 2.54
N THR A 59 17.36 -27.75 2.36
CA THR A 59 17.65 -26.57 1.54
C THR A 59 17.16 -26.83 0.13
N GLN A 60 15.94 -26.39 -0.17
CA GLN A 60 15.33 -26.52 -1.49
C GLN A 60 16.29 -25.97 -2.54
N THR A 61 16.53 -26.75 -3.58
CA THR A 61 17.35 -26.29 -4.71
C THR A 61 16.65 -25.10 -5.37
N GLY A 62 17.40 -24.17 -5.99
CA GLY A 62 16.81 -22.98 -6.63
C GLY A 62 15.74 -23.29 -7.69
N GLN A 63 15.69 -24.53 -8.15
CA GLN A 63 14.73 -25.05 -9.13
C GLN A 63 13.38 -25.42 -8.51
N GLU A 64 13.36 -25.91 -7.26
CA GLU A 64 12.14 -26.27 -6.52
C GLU A 64 11.38 -25.02 -6.04
N ARG A 65 12.10 -23.97 -5.58
CA ARG A 65 11.47 -22.68 -5.20
C ARG A 65 10.71 -22.03 -6.36
N LYS A 66 11.16 -22.25 -7.59
CA LYS A 66 10.54 -21.68 -8.79
C LYS A 66 9.25 -22.43 -9.18
N ALA A 67 9.13 -23.71 -8.81
CA ALA A 67 7.99 -24.57 -9.09
C ALA A 67 6.80 -24.33 -8.15
N SER A 68 7.03 -23.77 -6.95
CA SER A 68 6.00 -23.42 -5.97
C SER A 68 5.74 -21.91 -5.86
N ALA A 69 6.36 -21.10 -6.71
CA ALA A 69 6.19 -19.65 -6.71
C ALA A 69 4.79 -19.25 -7.23
N PHE A 70 4.23 -18.20 -6.63
CA PHE A 70 2.95 -17.62 -7.03
C PHE A 70 3.16 -16.59 -8.14
N TYR A 71 2.38 -16.69 -9.22
CA TYR A 71 2.43 -15.80 -10.38
C TYR A 71 1.07 -15.16 -10.67
N LEU A 72 1.09 -14.03 -11.40
CA LEU A 72 -0.14 -13.34 -11.80
C LEU A 72 -1.11 -14.24 -12.59
N THR A 73 -0.58 -15.15 -13.42
CA THR A 73 -1.37 -16.11 -14.20
C THR A 73 -2.20 -17.04 -13.33
N ASP A 74 -1.73 -17.34 -12.11
CA ASP A 74 -2.44 -18.19 -11.18
C ASP A 74 -3.68 -17.49 -10.64
N LEU A 75 -3.65 -16.16 -10.49
CA LEU A 75 -4.78 -15.35 -10.03
C LEU A 75 -5.76 -14.97 -11.15
N MET A 76 -5.26 -14.81 -12.38
CA MET A 76 -6.05 -14.39 -13.54
C MET A 76 -7.21 -15.33 -13.85
N SER A 77 -7.05 -16.63 -13.60
CA SER A 77 -8.12 -17.63 -13.82
C SER A 77 -9.30 -17.48 -12.86
N PHE A 78 -9.07 -16.86 -11.69
CA PHE A 78 -10.07 -16.68 -10.63
C PHE A 78 -10.65 -15.25 -10.60
N THR A 79 -10.09 -14.32 -11.38
CA THR A 79 -10.46 -12.91 -11.35
C THR A 79 -10.77 -12.40 -12.77
N ARG A 80 -12.05 -12.16 -13.06
CA ARG A 80 -12.51 -11.56 -14.33
C ARG A 80 -12.94 -10.10 -14.19
N ASN A 81 -12.56 -9.46 -13.09
CA ASN A 81 -12.94 -8.10 -12.74
C ASN A 81 -11.69 -7.20 -12.72
N PRO A 82 -11.86 -5.86 -12.75
CA PRO A 82 -10.78 -4.91 -12.43
C PRO A 82 -10.00 -5.34 -11.18
N LEU A 83 -8.68 -5.46 -11.29
CA LEU A 83 -7.82 -5.94 -10.22
C LEU A 83 -6.75 -4.92 -9.83
N PHE A 84 -6.63 -4.64 -8.53
CA PHE A 84 -5.58 -3.80 -7.95
C PHE A 84 -4.75 -4.65 -7.00
N LEU A 85 -3.45 -4.78 -7.27
CA LEU A 85 -2.52 -5.62 -6.52
C LEU A 85 -1.41 -4.78 -5.90
N ILE A 86 -1.10 -5.07 -4.64
CA ILE A 86 0.13 -4.64 -3.97
C ILE A 86 0.95 -5.90 -3.77
N ILE A 87 2.13 -5.98 -4.38
CA ILE A 87 3.00 -7.15 -4.35
C ILE A 87 4.28 -6.77 -3.62
N ASP A 88 4.44 -7.31 -2.42
CA ASP A 88 5.62 -7.13 -1.58
C ASP A 88 6.30 -8.49 -1.41
N ALA A 89 7.12 -8.86 -2.39
CA ALA A 89 7.77 -10.16 -2.48
C ALA A 89 9.07 -10.07 -3.31
N GLU A 90 9.99 -11.01 -3.12
CA GLU A 90 11.25 -11.07 -3.90
C GLU A 90 10.99 -11.20 -5.42
N ASN A 91 9.94 -11.95 -5.80
CA ASN A 91 9.55 -12.15 -7.19
C ASN A 91 8.51 -11.14 -7.69
N ALA A 92 8.35 -9.98 -7.04
CA ALA A 92 7.32 -9.00 -7.38
C ALA A 92 7.33 -8.61 -8.87
N SER A 93 8.50 -8.53 -9.50
CA SER A 93 8.65 -8.21 -10.93
C SER A 93 7.96 -9.19 -11.87
N SER A 94 7.75 -10.45 -11.46
CA SER A 94 7.04 -11.47 -12.24
C SER A 94 5.54 -11.24 -12.36
N PHE A 95 4.99 -10.26 -11.61
CA PHE A 95 3.58 -9.84 -11.70
C PHE A 95 3.35 -8.79 -12.79
N THR A 96 4.37 -8.42 -13.56
CA THR A 96 4.17 -7.65 -14.79
C THR A 96 3.60 -8.58 -15.86
N PRO A 97 2.36 -8.38 -16.36
CA PRO A 97 1.76 -9.26 -17.33
C PRO A 97 2.46 -9.16 -18.69
N ASN A 98 2.71 -10.31 -19.32
CA ASN A 98 3.14 -10.37 -20.72
C ASN A 98 1.97 -10.11 -21.70
N SER A 99 0.74 -10.32 -21.25
CA SER A 99 -0.49 -10.04 -21.99
C SER A 99 -1.65 -9.85 -21.01
N ASN A 100 -2.65 -9.05 -21.39
CA ASN A 100 -3.90 -8.89 -20.63
C ASN A 100 -5.04 -9.58 -21.40
N PRO A 101 -5.23 -10.91 -21.23
CA PRO A 101 -6.13 -11.69 -22.09
C PRO A 101 -7.60 -11.31 -21.96
N PHE A 102 -8.00 -10.70 -20.84
CA PHE A 102 -9.38 -10.31 -20.58
C PHE A 102 -9.66 -8.82 -20.79
N GLY A 103 -8.63 -8.04 -21.12
CA GLY A 103 -8.72 -6.58 -21.29
C GLY A 103 -9.25 -5.84 -20.06
N GLN A 104 -9.22 -6.47 -18.88
CA GLN A 104 -9.72 -5.87 -17.64
C GLN A 104 -8.68 -4.91 -17.07
N PRO A 105 -9.10 -3.80 -16.43
CA PRO A 105 -8.19 -2.92 -15.69
C PRO A 105 -7.35 -3.72 -14.71
N LEU A 106 -6.02 -3.58 -14.81
CA LEU A 106 -5.08 -4.18 -13.86
C LEU A 106 -4.11 -3.10 -13.43
N VAL A 107 -3.95 -2.91 -12.12
CA VAL A 107 -2.85 -2.10 -11.57
C VAL A 107 -2.08 -2.95 -10.55
N CYS A 108 -0.77 -3.05 -10.73
CA CYS A 108 0.14 -3.71 -9.82
C CYS A 108 1.11 -2.66 -9.25
N LEU A 109 1.18 -2.54 -7.93
CA LEU A 109 2.23 -1.81 -7.22
C LEU A 109 3.20 -2.83 -6.63
N MET A 110 4.45 -2.80 -7.06
CA MET A 110 5.44 -3.85 -6.77
C MET A 110 6.59 -3.27 -5.94
N SER A 111 6.99 -4.00 -4.90
CA SER A 111 8.16 -3.69 -4.10
C SER A 111 9.46 -3.72 -4.95
N PRO A 112 10.54 -3.10 -4.45
CA PRO A 112 11.88 -3.30 -5.01
C PRO A 112 12.25 -4.78 -5.10
N GLN A 113 13.02 -5.15 -6.12
CA GLN A 113 13.55 -6.51 -6.27
C GLN A 113 14.72 -6.79 -5.33
N THR A 114 15.37 -5.73 -4.85
CA THR A 114 16.50 -5.82 -3.92
C THR A 114 16.38 -4.73 -2.88
N SER A 115 16.50 -5.10 -1.61
CA SER A 115 16.57 -4.14 -0.51
C SER A 115 17.98 -3.53 -0.42
N SER A 116 18.06 -2.28 0.05
CA SER A 116 19.36 -1.71 0.40
C SER A 116 19.88 -2.36 1.69
N PRO A 117 21.19 -2.66 1.79
CA PRO A 117 21.79 -3.26 2.98
C PRO A 117 21.52 -2.46 4.26
N ASP A 118 21.48 -1.12 4.13
CA ASP A 118 21.26 -0.18 5.23
C ASP A 118 19.90 -0.39 5.93
N PHE A 119 18.96 -1.04 5.25
CA PHE A 119 17.60 -1.29 5.72
C PHE A 119 17.28 -2.78 5.85
N SER A 120 18.29 -3.65 5.79
CA SER A 120 18.17 -5.10 5.99
C SER A 120 18.40 -5.45 7.47
N ASP A 121 17.59 -4.90 8.37
CA ASP A 121 17.66 -5.23 9.80
C ASP A 121 16.65 -6.35 10.12
N PRO A 122 17.09 -7.58 10.48
CA PRO A 122 16.18 -8.67 10.83
C PRO A 122 15.35 -8.40 12.09
N ALA A 123 15.75 -7.45 12.95
CA ALA A 123 14.96 -7.01 14.10
C ALA A 123 13.82 -6.06 13.71
N ARG A 124 13.95 -5.36 12.57
CA ARG A 124 12.90 -4.49 12.03
C ARG A 124 12.06 -5.28 11.03
N GLN A 125 10.99 -5.89 11.53
CA GLN A 125 10.07 -6.64 10.69
C GLN A 125 9.30 -5.72 9.74
N GLY A 126 9.50 -5.92 8.44
CA GLY A 126 8.66 -5.33 7.39
C GLY A 126 9.45 -4.64 6.28
N SER A 127 8.87 -4.63 5.09
CA SER A 127 9.44 -3.97 3.92
C SER A 127 9.19 -2.47 3.93
N VAL A 128 10.22 -1.70 3.57
CA VAL A 128 10.14 -0.23 3.41
C VAL A 128 9.01 0.16 2.46
N PHE A 129 8.77 -0.65 1.44
CA PHE A 129 7.69 -0.43 0.48
C PHE A 129 6.32 -0.43 1.16
N THR A 130 5.98 -1.50 1.88
CA THR A 130 4.72 -1.58 2.62
C THR A 130 4.62 -0.52 3.71
N LEU A 131 5.75 -0.15 4.33
CA LEU A 131 5.78 0.94 5.30
C LEU A 131 5.40 2.28 4.67
N PHE A 132 5.91 2.62 3.48
CA PHE A 132 5.48 3.84 2.77
C PHE A 132 4.00 3.82 2.42
N LEU A 133 3.51 2.67 1.95
CA LEU A 133 2.11 2.51 1.54
C LEU A 133 1.13 2.62 2.71
N THR A 134 1.56 2.33 3.94
CA THR A 134 0.69 2.35 5.13
C THR A 134 0.93 3.57 6.01
N HIS A 135 2.19 3.96 6.21
CA HIS A 135 2.67 5.00 7.14
C HIS A 135 3.77 5.86 6.49
N PRO A 136 3.44 6.74 5.52
CA PRO A 136 4.44 7.44 4.71
C PRO A 136 5.40 8.35 5.49
N VAL A 137 4.95 8.97 6.59
CA VAL A 137 5.82 9.80 7.45
C VAL A 137 6.86 8.93 8.17
N VAL A 138 6.42 7.82 8.78
CA VAL A 138 7.32 6.90 9.49
C VAL A 138 8.32 6.28 8.52
N ALA A 139 7.86 5.89 7.32
CA ALA A 139 8.73 5.39 6.28
C ALA A 139 9.80 6.40 5.85
N PHE A 140 9.42 7.67 5.70
CA PHE A 140 10.35 8.74 5.37
C PHE A 140 11.43 8.90 6.46
N TRP A 141 11.04 9.00 7.73
CA TRP A 141 11.99 9.10 8.85
C TRP A 141 12.90 7.88 8.93
N PHE A 142 12.36 6.69 8.70
CA PHE A 142 13.12 5.46 8.66
C PHE A 142 14.18 5.48 7.55
N VAL A 143 13.82 5.89 6.34
CA VAL A 143 14.75 6.02 5.20
C VAL A 143 15.80 7.12 5.42
N MET A 144 15.46 8.17 6.16
CA MET A 144 16.42 9.19 6.61
C MET A 144 17.31 8.72 7.77
N GLN A 145 17.14 7.47 8.25
CA GLN A 145 17.87 6.89 9.38
C GLN A 145 17.75 7.71 10.68
N LYS A 146 16.58 8.35 10.88
CA LYS A 146 16.26 9.12 12.08
C LYS A 146 15.50 8.24 13.06
N ASN A 147 16.00 8.17 14.29
CA ASN A 147 15.44 7.30 15.34
C ASN A 147 14.42 7.99 16.25
N GLN A 148 14.26 9.31 16.13
CA GLN A 148 13.30 10.08 16.90
C GLN A 148 12.33 10.78 15.96
N LEU A 149 11.07 10.76 16.34
CA LEU A 149 10.00 11.46 15.64
C LEU A 149 9.00 11.94 16.68
N SER A 150 9.03 13.23 17.00
CA SER A 150 8.10 13.80 17.97
C SER A 150 6.67 13.79 17.41
N GLN A 151 5.68 13.73 18.31
CA GLN A 151 4.27 13.72 17.90
C GLN A 151 3.87 15.02 17.16
N ALA A 152 4.49 16.15 17.53
CA ALA A 152 4.25 17.43 16.87
C ALA A 152 4.80 17.41 15.43
N THR A 153 6.04 16.96 15.25
CA THR A 153 6.69 16.83 13.94
C THR A 153 5.96 15.83 13.06
N TYR A 154 5.52 14.69 13.60
CA TYR A 154 4.69 13.72 12.87
C TYR A 154 3.42 14.34 12.31
N LYS A 155 2.66 15.08 13.15
CA LYS A 155 1.41 15.74 12.72
C LYS A 155 1.67 16.77 11.63
N HIS A 156 2.75 17.55 11.77
CA HIS A 156 3.13 18.57 10.80
C HIS A 156 3.53 17.93 9.45
N ALA A 157 4.39 16.92 9.46
CA ALA A 157 4.81 16.18 8.27
C ALA A 157 3.61 15.48 7.59
N ALA A 158 2.72 14.85 8.37
CA ALA A 158 1.52 14.21 7.84
C ALA A 158 0.61 15.21 7.13
N SER A 159 0.38 16.38 7.73
CA SER A 159 -0.39 17.46 7.11
C SER A 159 0.27 17.95 5.82
N ARG A 160 1.59 18.11 5.82
CA ARG A 160 2.35 18.59 4.65
C ARG A 160 2.27 17.61 3.46
N ILE A 161 2.40 16.31 3.73
CA ILE A 161 2.23 15.24 2.74
C ILE A 161 0.79 15.25 2.21
N GLN A 162 -0.20 15.32 3.10
CA GLN A 162 -1.61 15.31 2.70
C GLN A 162 -1.98 16.52 1.82
N SER A 163 -1.52 17.72 2.16
CA SER A 163 -1.72 18.92 1.32
C SER A 163 -1.08 18.75 -0.05
N CYS A 164 0.17 18.28 -0.13
CA CYS A 164 0.82 18.04 -1.43
C CYS A 164 0.07 16.99 -2.27
N PHE A 165 -0.44 15.93 -1.63
CA PHE A 165 -1.23 14.91 -2.30
C PHE A 165 -2.52 15.47 -2.89
N ALA A 166 -3.23 16.31 -2.13
CA ALA A 166 -4.53 16.85 -2.54
C ALA A 166 -4.40 18.00 -3.55
N GLU A 167 -3.45 18.92 -3.34
CA GLU A 167 -3.36 20.19 -4.06
C GLU A 167 -2.44 20.11 -5.28
N ASP A 168 -1.39 19.29 -5.24
CA ASP A 168 -0.40 19.21 -6.31
C ASP A 168 -0.47 17.87 -7.07
N LEU A 169 -0.28 16.76 -6.35
CA LEU A 169 -0.01 15.48 -6.97
C LEU A 169 -1.26 14.84 -7.59
N LEU A 170 -2.40 14.86 -6.90
CA LEU A 170 -3.62 14.26 -7.44
C LEU A 170 -4.11 14.99 -8.71
N PRO A 171 -4.19 16.33 -8.76
CA PRO A 171 -4.51 17.03 -10.00
C PRO A 171 -3.53 16.71 -11.14
N MET A 172 -2.23 16.62 -10.84
CA MET A 172 -1.22 16.24 -11.83
C MET A 172 -1.43 14.81 -12.34
N LEU A 173 -1.71 13.86 -11.44
CA LEU A 173 -1.96 12.47 -11.77
C LEU A 173 -3.20 12.30 -12.66
N VAL A 174 -4.31 12.97 -12.32
CA VAL A 174 -5.56 12.90 -13.10
C VAL A 174 -5.41 13.51 -14.49
N ASN A 175 -4.57 14.54 -14.63
CA ASN A 175 -4.31 15.20 -15.91
C ASN A 175 -3.18 14.55 -16.74
N ALA A 176 -2.49 13.54 -16.19
CA ALA A 176 -1.43 12.85 -16.89
C ALA A 176 -1.98 11.90 -17.96
N THR A 177 -1.18 11.61 -18.99
CA THR A 177 -1.48 10.53 -19.93
C THR A 177 -1.23 9.19 -19.26
N LEU A 178 -2.31 8.54 -18.81
CA LEU A 178 -2.27 7.26 -18.10
C LEU A 178 -2.88 6.13 -18.94
N ASP A 179 -2.50 4.90 -18.63
CA ASP A 179 -3.25 3.73 -19.10
C ASP A 179 -4.66 3.74 -18.51
N ARG A 180 -5.64 3.28 -19.29
CA ARG A 180 -7.05 3.21 -18.92
C ARG A 180 -7.29 2.44 -17.62
N SER A 181 -6.40 1.51 -17.27
CA SER A 181 -6.48 0.74 -16.04
C SER A 181 -6.52 1.64 -14.79
N TYR A 182 -5.85 2.79 -14.81
CA TYR A 182 -5.85 3.73 -13.69
C TYR A 182 -7.20 4.43 -13.48
N GLU A 183 -8.01 4.63 -14.53
CA GLU A 183 -9.32 5.29 -14.41
C GLU A 183 -10.23 4.55 -13.41
N ALA A 184 -10.22 3.22 -13.43
CA ALA A 184 -11.02 2.39 -12.55
C ALA A 184 -10.62 2.53 -11.06
N PHE A 185 -9.34 2.83 -10.79
CA PHE A 185 -8.78 2.85 -9.44
C PHE A 185 -8.54 4.25 -8.87
N LEU A 186 -8.63 5.31 -9.68
CA LEU A 186 -8.59 6.68 -9.19
C LEU A 186 -9.94 7.17 -8.65
N THR A 187 -11.05 6.55 -9.08
CA THR A 187 -12.38 6.87 -8.57
C THR A 187 -12.60 6.39 -7.14
N ASN A 188 -11.92 5.32 -6.74
CA ASN A 188 -11.99 4.78 -5.39
C ASN A 188 -10.88 5.39 -4.51
N ASP A 189 -11.30 6.05 -3.42
CA ASP A 189 -10.42 6.73 -2.48
C ASP A 189 -9.34 5.82 -1.88
N PHE A 190 -9.66 4.55 -1.63
CA PHE A 190 -8.75 3.57 -1.05
C PHE A 190 -7.62 3.22 -2.01
N THR A 191 -7.92 2.86 -3.26
CA THR A 191 -6.87 2.56 -4.24
C THR A 191 -6.11 3.82 -4.65
N ARG A 192 -6.81 4.96 -4.76
CA ARG A 192 -6.19 6.26 -5.05
C ARG A 192 -5.11 6.62 -4.04
N ILE A 193 -5.37 6.45 -2.73
CA ILE A 193 -4.36 6.79 -1.72
C ILE A 193 -3.10 5.91 -1.83
N TYR A 194 -3.24 4.62 -2.19
CA TYR A 194 -2.07 3.77 -2.42
C TYR A 194 -1.26 4.19 -3.65
N ILE A 195 -1.91 4.66 -4.71
CA ILE A 195 -1.20 5.20 -5.89
C ILE A 195 -0.42 6.46 -5.51
N LEU A 196 -1.02 7.38 -4.77
CA LEU A 196 -0.34 8.61 -4.31
C LEU A 196 0.84 8.29 -3.38
N ARG A 197 0.65 7.38 -2.42
CA ARG A 197 1.71 6.92 -1.53
C ARG A 197 2.82 6.18 -2.27
N PHE A 198 2.49 5.40 -3.29
CA PHE A 198 3.47 4.76 -4.17
C PHE A 198 4.33 5.79 -4.90
N ILE A 199 3.72 6.83 -5.47
CA ILE A 199 4.46 7.89 -6.17
C ILE A 199 5.41 8.60 -5.21
N PHE A 200 4.93 8.94 -4.02
CA PHE A 200 5.76 9.50 -2.95
C PHE A 200 6.91 8.57 -2.56
N ALA A 201 6.64 7.28 -2.33
CA ALA A 201 7.65 6.29 -1.99
C ALA A 201 8.76 6.23 -3.04
N LYS A 202 8.39 6.10 -4.32
CA LYS A 202 9.35 6.02 -5.41
C LYS A 202 10.16 7.32 -5.53
N ALA A 203 9.53 8.48 -5.38
CA ALA A 203 10.21 9.78 -5.42
C ALA A 203 11.23 9.95 -4.28
N VAL A 204 10.85 9.60 -3.04
CA VAL A 204 11.75 9.65 -1.88
C VAL A 204 12.94 8.72 -2.07
N LEU A 205 12.68 7.46 -2.46
CA LEU A 205 13.74 6.46 -2.67
C LEU A 205 14.68 6.88 -3.80
N LYS A 206 14.17 7.45 -4.91
CA LYS A 206 15.01 7.97 -6.00
C LYS A 206 15.96 9.09 -5.58
N LYS A 207 15.59 9.91 -4.60
CA LYS A 207 16.42 11.02 -4.09
C LYS A 207 17.40 10.56 -3.00
N ASN A 208 17.22 9.37 -2.45
CA ASN A 208 18.06 8.85 -1.36
C ASN A 208 19.30 8.13 -1.91
N SER A 209 20.48 8.47 -1.38
CA SER A 209 21.77 7.94 -1.83
C SER A 209 21.95 6.43 -1.59
N SER A 210 21.19 5.82 -0.68
CA SER A 210 21.24 4.38 -0.41
C SER A 210 20.48 3.55 -1.46
N PHE A 211 19.76 4.17 -2.41
CA PHE A 211 18.98 3.51 -3.46
C PHE A 211 19.47 3.93 -4.85
N THR A 212 20.62 3.39 -5.27
CA THR A 212 21.33 3.85 -6.46
C THR A 212 20.93 3.13 -7.75
N THR A 213 20.35 1.93 -7.65
CA THR A 213 20.01 1.12 -8.83
C THR A 213 18.49 1.05 -9.06
N PRO A 214 18.03 0.94 -10.32
CA PRO A 214 16.60 0.85 -10.62
C PRO A 214 15.89 -0.33 -9.94
N HIS A 215 16.59 -1.45 -9.74
CA HIS A 215 16.04 -2.65 -9.08
C HIS A 215 15.77 -2.44 -7.58
N MET A 216 16.36 -1.42 -6.97
CA MET A 216 16.14 -1.02 -5.58
C MET A 216 14.96 -0.05 -5.43
N LEU A 217 14.30 0.30 -6.54
CA LEU A 217 13.13 1.17 -6.54
C LEU A 217 11.85 0.35 -6.73
N PRO A 218 10.73 0.78 -6.12
CA PRO A 218 9.44 0.17 -6.38
C PRO A 218 9.02 0.42 -7.84
N SER A 219 8.31 -0.55 -8.40
CA SER A 219 7.84 -0.53 -9.78
C SER A 219 6.32 -0.69 -9.83
N CYS A 220 5.71 -0.33 -10.96
CA CYS A 220 4.28 -0.52 -11.14
C CYS A 220 3.95 -0.96 -12.56
N TYR A 221 2.79 -1.58 -12.70
CA TYR A 221 2.17 -1.85 -13.98
C TYR A 221 0.73 -1.31 -13.95
N PRO A 222 0.28 -0.63 -15.01
CA PRO A 222 1.07 -0.05 -16.10
C PRO A 222 2.11 0.95 -15.57
N GLU A 223 3.09 1.33 -16.37
CA GLU A 223 4.07 2.31 -15.91
C GLU A 223 3.43 3.69 -15.75
N LEU A 224 3.75 4.36 -14.65
CA LEU A 224 3.37 5.75 -14.42
C LEU A 224 4.39 6.70 -15.08
N PRO A 225 3.95 7.83 -15.65
CA PRO A 225 4.83 8.83 -16.23
C PRO A 225 5.89 9.37 -15.26
N GLU A 226 7.12 9.53 -15.75
CA GLU A 226 8.30 9.90 -14.94
C GLU A 226 8.16 11.26 -14.23
N HIS A 227 7.44 12.21 -14.83
CA HIS A 227 7.24 13.56 -14.26
C HIS A 227 6.46 13.55 -12.93
N LEU A 228 5.70 12.50 -12.64
CA LEU A 228 4.99 12.35 -11.37
C LEU A 228 5.96 12.15 -10.20
N PHE A 229 7.12 11.57 -10.45
CA PHE A 229 8.14 11.31 -9.43
C PHE A 229 9.15 12.45 -9.28
N THR A 230 9.28 13.31 -10.30
CA THR A 230 10.33 14.34 -10.39
C THR A 230 9.77 15.76 -10.43
N SER A 231 8.49 15.94 -10.12
CA SER A 231 7.84 17.25 -10.12
C SER A 231 8.45 18.20 -9.08
N SER A 232 8.41 19.50 -9.35
CA SER A 232 8.92 20.52 -8.44
C SER A 232 8.18 20.53 -7.09
N ALA A 233 6.87 20.25 -7.09
CA ALA A 233 6.08 20.10 -5.87
C ALA A 233 6.56 18.92 -5.01
N MET A 234 6.83 17.76 -5.63
CA MET A 234 7.38 16.60 -4.96
C MET A 234 8.78 16.88 -4.40
N GLY A 235 9.63 17.56 -5.18
CA GLY A 235 10.96 17.98 -4.74
C GLY A 235 10.93 18.86 -3.49
N LYS A 236 10.07 19.90 -3.50
CA LYS A 236 9.85 20.80 -2.36
C LYS A 236 9.28 20.07 -1.15
N LEU A 237 8.31 19.18 -1.34
CA LEU A 237 7.78 18.35 -0.25
C LEU A 237 8.91 17.56 0.43
N ILE A 238 9.76 16.90 -0.35
CA ILE A 238 10.87 16.12 0.21
C ILE A 238 11.86 17.04 0.95
N GLU A 239 12.19 18.21 0.41
CA GLU A 239 13.06 19.20 1.08
C GLU A 239 12.48 19.71 2.40
N ASP A 240 11.19 20.05 2.43
CA ASP A 240 10.49 20.46 3.65
C ASP A 240 10.55 19.36 4.72
N LEU A 241 10.33 18.10 4.32
CA LEU A 241 10.40 16.96 5.23
C LEU A 241 11.83 16.69 5.74
N VAL A 242 12.85 16.88 4.91
CA VAL A 242 14.27 16.81 5.33
C VAL A 242 14.54 17.89 6.38
N ALA A 243 14.14 19.14 6.13
CA ALA A 243 14.34 20.23 7.08
C ALA A 243 13.63 19.98 8.42
N MET A 244 12.42 19.40 8.39
CA MET A 244 11.72 18.96 9.61
C MET A 244 12.48 17.87 10.36
N ALA A 245 13.09 16.91 9.65
CA ALA A 245 13.86 15.82 10.24
C ALA A 245 15.26 16.23 10.75
N GLU A 246 15.75 17.41 10.35
CA GLU A 246 16.99 18.02 10.85
C GLU A 246 16.75 18.91 12.08
N GLY A 247 15.55 19.47 12.22
CA GLY A 247 15.15 20.31 13.35
C GLY A 247 14.54 19.57 14.55
N ASP A 248 14.25 18.27 14.41
CA ASP A 248 13.73 17.35 15.45
C ASP A 248 14.87 16.53 16.07
#